data_AF-A0A1W9Q287-F1
#
_entry.id   AF-A0A1W9Q287-F1
#
_cell.length_a   1.000
_cell.length_b   1.000
_cell.length_c   1.000
_cell.angle_alpha   90.00
_cell.angle_beta   90.00
_cell.angle_gamma   90.00
#
_symmetry.space_group_name_H-M   'P 1'
#
loop_
_entity.id
_entity.type
_entity.pdbx_description
1 polymer ?
#
loop_
_entity_poly.entity_id
_entity_poly.type
_entity_poly.pdbx_seq_one_letter_code
_entity_poly.pdbx_strand_id
1 'polypeptide(L)'
;MKLAIFSMVFLLLSMQEIYTPDFCASMQIEKAGIYYDGGNALFPASLHLAFPRIYIDEDGNAESLPKSSVEGNISFLQVDGASYRQVTLKIKFRPYLYDHLIPYLPHYWEGWGGERIPYVGEWQLSYEEENTSGWEKKEITGAINPACMKGVPDELLADADFNGSPAAFWNYEVFSR
;
A
#
# COMPACT_ATOMS: atom_id res chain seq x y z
N MET A 1 49.99 32.42 21.72
CA MET A 1 49.94 32.25 20.25
C MET A 1 49.89 30.77 19.92
N LYS A 2 48.86 30.36 19.16
CA LYS A 2 48.61 29.06 18.47
C LYS A 2 48.30 27.84 19.38
N LEU A 3 47.04 27.36 19.48
CA LEU A 3 46.27 26.46 18.57
C LEU A 3 47.03 25.16 18.24
N ALA A 4 46.49 23.94 18.27
CA ALA A 4 45.12 23.45 18.44
C ALA A 4 45.13 21.90 18.46
N ILE A 5 44.09 21.32 19.10
CA ILE A 5 43.27 20.19 18.64
C ILE A 5 44.01 18.87 18.33
N PHE A 6 43.82 17.86 19.17
CA PHE A 6 43.76 16.47 18.71
C PHE A 6 42.80 15.62 19.54
N SER A 7 42.02 14.83 18.82
CA SER A 7 41.30 13.64 19.28
C SER A 7 40.09 13.83 20.19
N MET A 8 39.09 14.57 19.70
CA MET A 8 37.71 14.13 19.88
C MET A 8 37.46 13.08 18.79
N VAL A 9 37.76 11.83 19.11
CA VAL A 9 37.42 10.67 18.27
C VAL A 9 35.92 10.74 18.03
N PHE A 10 35.62 11.06 16.78
CA PHE A 10 34.32 11.04 16.15
C PHE A 10 33.67 9.67 16.38
N LEU A 11 32.98 9.49 17.50
CA LEU A 11 31.85 8.58 17.62
C LEU A 11 30.67 9.21 16.87
N LEU A 12 30.85 9.42 15.56
CA LEU A 12 29.73 9.31 14.63
C LEU A 12 29.38 7.83 14.61
N LEU A 13 28.67 7.40 15.66
CA LEU A 13 27.70 6.33 15.50
C LEU A 13 26.83 6.82 14.35
N SER A 14 27.02 6.19 13.19
CA SER A 14 26.13 6.25 12.06
C SER A 14 24.74 5.94 12.60
N MET A 15 23.98 6.99 12.93
CA MET A 15 22.55 6.92 12.77
C MET A 15 22.37 6.74 11.27
N GLN A 16 22.41 5.48 10.83
CA GLN A 16 21.71 5.10 9.62
C GLN A 16 20.27 5.47 9.93
N GLU A 17 19.83 6.62 9.44
CA GLU A 17 18.42 6.92 9.34
C GLU A 17 17.79 5.67 8.74
N ILE A 18 16.88 5.05 9.49
CA ILE A 18 16.10 3.93 8.98
C ILE A 18 15.26 4.53 7.86
N TYR A 19 15.78 4.49 6.63
CA TYR A 19 15.05 4.88 5.45
C TYR A 19 13.86 3.93 5.37
N THR A 20 12.71 4.43 5.82
CA THR A 20 11.47 3.69 5.70
C THR A 20 10.96 4.04 4.31
N PRO A 21 11.00 3.13 3.34
CA PRO A 21 10.60 3.45 1.98
C PRO A 21 9.14 3.90 1.99
N ASP A 22 8.89 5.12 1.53
CA ASP A 22 7.55 5.63 1.30
C ASP A 22 7.11 5.25 -0.11
N PHE A 23 6.35 4.16 -0.22
CA PHE A 23 5.76 3.72 -1.49
C PHE A 23 4.58 4.59 -1.92
N CYS A 24 3.95 5.32 -1.00
CA CYS A 24 2.74 6.10 -1.29
C CYS A 24 3.01 7.25 -2.26
N ALA A 25 4.19 7.86 -2.19
CA ALA A 25 4.60 8.94 -3.09
C ALA A 25 4.67 8.50 -4.57
N SER A 26 4.80 7.20 -4.82
CA SER A 26 4.92 6.56 -6.14
C SER A 26 3.65 5.79 -6.53
N MET A 27 2.56 5.99 -5.79
CA MET A 27 1.27 5.37 -6.07
C MET A 27 0.28 6.38 -6.61
N GLN A 28 -0.55 5.91 -7.53
CA GLN A 28 -1.70 6.60 -8.07
C GLN A 28 -2.90 5.66 -7.97
N ILE A 29 -4.09 6.23 -7.83
CA ILE A 29 -5.33 5.46 -7.85
C ILE A 29 -6.26 6.00 -8.93
N GLU A 30 -6.85 5.07 -9.66
CA GLU A 30 -7.80 5.32 -10.74
C GLU A 30 -9.03 4.42 -10.55
N LYS A 31 -10.05 4.61 -11.37
CA LYS A 31 -11.25 3.75 -11.37
C LYS A 31 -10.92 2.26 -11.56
N ALA A 32 -9.84 1.95 -12.28
CA ALA A 32 -9.42 0.58 -12.52
C ALA A 32 -8.69 -0.06 -11.33
N GLY A 33 -8.08 0.73 -10.42
CA GLY A 33 -7.27 0.22 -9.31
C GLY A 33 -6.10 1.11 -8.93
N ILE A 34 -5.09 0.52 -8.28
CA ILE A 34 -3.84 1.21 -7.89
C ILE A 34 -2.74 0.91 -8.89
N TYR A 35 -2.07 1.97 -9.32
CA TYR A 35 -0.85 1.92 -10.10
C TYR A 35 0.33 2.38 -9.24
N TYR A 36 1.38 1.56 -9.17
CA TYR A 36 2.68 1.92 -8.62
C TYR A 36 3.64 2.11 -9.78
N ASP A 37 4.30 3.26 -9.85
CA ASP A 37 5.09 3.69 -11.02
C ASP A 37 6.54 3.21 -11.05
N GLY A 38 7.03 2.59 -9.97
CA GLY A 38 8.44 2.21 -9.84
C GLY A 38 9.34 3.30 -9.28
N GLY A 39 8.80 4.39 -8.74
CA GLY A 39 9.60 5.51 -8.23
C GLY A 39 10.36 5.24 -6.93
N ASN A 40 10.20 4.08 -6.29
CA ASN A 40 10.98 3.69 -5.13
C ASN A 40 12.27 2.98 -5.53
N ALA A 41 13.41 3.45 -5.01
CA ALA A 41 14.71 2.88 -5.31
C ALA A 41 14.83 1.39 -4.96
N LEU A 42 14.18 0.92 -3.89
CA LEU A 42 14.19 -0.49 -3.49
C LEU A 42 13.32 -1.36 -4.40
N PHE A 43 12.40 -0.80 -5.19
CA PHE A 43 11.58 -1.57 -6.12
C PHE A 43 11.25 -0.77 -7.39
N PRO A 44 12.19 -0.66 -8.36
CA PRO A 44 12.05 0.21 -9.53
C PRO A 44 11.14 -0.32 -10.66
N ALA A 45 10.29 -1.32 -10.39
CA ALA A 45 9.40 -1.92 -11.36
C ALA A 45 7.94 -1.54 -11.12
N SER A 46 7.22 -1.14 -12.16
CA SER A 46 5.81 -0.77 -12.06
C SER A 46 4.93 -1.97 -11.70
N LEU A 47 3.89 -1.74 -10.89
CA LEU A 47 2.86 -2.74 -10.59
C LEU A 47 1.47 -2.13 -10.75
N HIS A 48 0.53 -2.91 -11.26
CA HIS A 48 -0.87 -2.52 -11.33
C HIS A 48 -1.71 -3.56 -10.58
N LEU A 49 -2.44 -3.11 -9.57
CA LEU A 49 -3.46 -3.90 -8.89
C LEU A 49 -4.83 -3.38 -9.26
N ALA A 50 -5.55 -4.16 -10.07
CA ALA A 50 -6.94 -3.85 -10.37
C ALA A 50 -7.84 -4.04 -9.14
N PHE A 51 -8.88 -3.22 -9.04
CA PHE A 51 -9.98 -3.50 -8.13
C PHE A 51 -10.63 -4.85 -8.47
N PRO A 52 -11.00 -5.66 -7.47
CA PRO A 52 -11.67 -6.92 -7.73
C PRO A 52 -13.13 -6.69 -8.13
N ARG A 53 -13.65 -7.52 -9.04
CA ARG A 53 -15.07 -7.52 -9.39
C ARG A 53 -15.90 -8.09 -8.26
N ILE A 54 -16.91 -7.36 -7.84
CA ILE A 54 -17.87 -7.74 -6.82
C ILE A 54 -19.18 -8.09 -7.49
N TYR A 55 -19.80 -9.16 -7.03
CA TYR A 55 -21.11 -9.56 -7.48
C TYR A 55 -22.07 -9.52 -6.30
N ILE A 56 -23.14 -8.74 -6.44
CA ILE A 56 -24.17 -8.51 -5.43
C ILE A 56 -25.48 -9.12 -5.93
N ASP A 57 -26.20 -9.81 -5.05
CA ASP A 57 -27.51 -10.37 -5.35
C ASP A 57 -28.59 -9.27 -5.42
N GLU A 58 -29.77 -9.56 -5.97
CA GLU A 58 -30.84 -8.57 -6.15
C GLU A 58 -31.27 -7.86 -4.84
N ASP A 59 -31.09 -8.52 -3.70
CA ASP A 59 -31.41 -8.02 -2.36
C ASP A 59 -30.23 -7.29 -1.68
N GLY A 60 -29.14 -7.03 -2.41
CA GLY A 60 -27.97 -6.33 -1.90
C GLY A 60 -26.98 -7.19 -1.12
N ASN A 61 -27.19 -8.51 -1.07
CA ASN A 61 -26.30 -9.42 -0.36
C ASN A 61 -25.10 -9.86 -1.20
N ALA A 62 -24.06 -10.33 -0.50
CA ALA A 62 -22.96 -11.08 -1.09
C ALA A 62 -22.45 -12.10 -0.08
N GLU A 63 -22.18 -13.33 -0.55
CA GLU A 63 -21.56 -14.37 0.29
C GLU A 63 -20.20 -13.94 0.83
N SER A 64 -19.43 -13.19 0.03
CA SER A 64 -18.16 -12.60 0.43
C SER A 64 -17.77 -11.42 -0.46
N LEU A 65 -16.96 -10.53 0.08
CA LEU A 65 -16.32 -9.46 -0.69
C LEU A 65 -14.88 -9.87 -1.04
N PRO A 66 -14.51 -9.90 -2.32
CA PRO A 66 -13.22 -10.43 -2.77
C PRO A 66 -12.06 -9.55 -2.32
N LYS A 67 -10.93 -10.19 -2.02
CA LYS A 67 -9.62 -9.56 -1.83
C LYS A 67 -8.79 -9.78 -3.10
N SER A 68 -7.93 -8.83 -3.46
CA SER A 68 -7.00 -8.99 -4.59
C SER A 68 -5.58 -8.64 -4.18
N SER A 69 -4.60 -9.15 -4.92
CA SER A 69 -3.20 -8.76 -4.73
C SER A 69 -2.40 -8.93 -6.01
N VAL A 70 -1.35 -8.13 -6.16
CA VAL A 70 -0.32 -8.25 -7.19
C VAL A 70 1.03 -8.31 -6.50
N GLU A 71 1.96 -9.03 -7.08
CA GLU A 71 3.32 -9.18 -6.57
C GLU A 71 4.31 -9.00 -7.71
N GLY A 72 5.39 -8.28 -7.43
CA GLY A 72 6.55 -8.22 -8.30
C GLY A 72 7.81 -8.62 -7.54
N ASN A 73 8.78 -9.13 -8.28
CA ASN A 73 9.99 -9.72 -7.74
C ASN A 73 11.22 -9.20 -8.50
N ILE A 74 12.27 -8.82 -7.77
CA ILE A 74 13.59 -8.44 -8.29
C ILE A 74 14.64 -9.30 -7.60
N SER A 75 15.36 -10.11 -8.37
CA SER A 75 16.29 -11.09 -7.81
C SER A 75 17.47 -10.45 -7.08
N PHE A 76 17.99 -9.33 -7.62
CA PHE A 76 19.13 -8.61 -7.06
C PHE A 76 19.08 -7.14 -7.47
N LEU A 77 19.50 -6.26 -6.56
CA LEU A 77 19.50 -4.81 -6.74
C LEU A 77 20.64 -4.19 -5.92
N GLN A 78 21.23 -3.09 -6.40
CA GLN A 78 22.13 -2.25 -5.61
C GLN A 78 21.56 -0.84 -5.52
N VAL A 79 21.47 -0.31 -4.29
CA VAL A 79 21.00 1.06 -4.01
C VAL A 79 21.99 1.69 -3.04
N ASP A 80 22.54 2.86 -3.39
CA ASP A 80 23.46 3.64 -2.55
C ASP A 80 24.63 2.84 -1.93
N GLY A 81 25.14 1.85 -2.68
CA GLY A 81 26.24 0.99 -2.25
C GLY A 81 25.85 -0.20 -1.37
N ALA A 82 24.57 -0.34 -1.02
CA ALA A 82 24.03 -1.53 -0.37
C ALA A 82 23.52 -2.54 -1.41
N SER A 83 23.75 -3.83 -1.15
CA SER A 83 23.26 -4.92 -1.97
C SER A 83 21.97 -5.50 -1.37
N TYR A 84 20.98 -5.69 -2.23
CA TYR A 84 19.69 -6.29 -1.91
C TYR A 84 19.43 -7.49 -2.80
N ARG A 85 18.76 -8.52 -2.28
CA ARG A 85 18.31 -9.67 -3.07
C ARG A 85 16.94 -10.15 -2.64
N GLN A 86 16.31 -10.94 -3.50
CA GLN A 86 14.96 -11.47 -3.28
C GLN A 86 13.94 -10.38 -2.93
N VAL A 87 14.08 -9.21 -3.57
CA VAL A 87 13.21 -8.07 -3.27
C VAL A 87 11.83 -8.34 -3.85
N THR A 88 10.83 -8.37 -2.98
CA THR A 88 9.44 -8.68 -3.29
C THR A 88 8.57 -7.52 -2.84
N LEU A 89 7.83 -6.90 -3.76
CA LEU A 89 6.80 -5.94 -3.43
C LEU A 89 5.43 -6.55 -3.71
N LYS A 90 4.60 -6.62 -2.68
CA LYS A 90 3.22 -7.07 -2.78
C LYS A 90 2.26 -5.94 -2.44
N ILE A 91 1.32 -5.67 -3.32
CA ILE A 91 0.22 -4.72 -3.10
C ILE A 91 -1.06 -5.53 -2.97
N LYS A 92 -1.89 -5.21 -1.98
CA LYS A 92 -3.15 -5.92 -1.67
C LYS A 92 -4.29 -4.92 -1.60
N PHE A 93 -5.47 -5.39 -1.98
CA PHE A 93 -6.74 -4.73 -1.74
C PHE A 93 -7.62 -5.61 -0.85
N ARG A 94 -8.28 -4.98 0.10
CA ARG A 94 -9.32 -5.61 0.91
C ARG A 94 -10.54 -4.70 1.04
N PRO A 95 -11.74 -5.28 1.18
CA PRO A 95 -12.94 -4.52 1.47
C PRO A 95 -12.73 -3.70 2.75
N TYR A 96 -13.23 -2.47 2.75
CA TYR A 96 -13.36 -1.64 3.95
C TYR A 96 -14.70 -1.94 4.63
N LEU A 97 -14.89 -3.21 4.98
CA LEU A 97 -16.00 -3.72 5.76
C LEU A 97 -15.47 -4.90 6.57
N TYR A 98 -15.70 -4.89 7.89
CA TYR A 98 -15.30 -6.00 8.72
C TYR A 98 -16.12 -7.25 8.39
N ASP A 99 -15.50 -8.43 8.44
CA ASP A 99 -16.15 -9.70 8.06
C ASP A 99 -17.46 -9.95 8.84
N HIS A 100 -17.52 -9.55 10.13
CA HIS A 100 -18.72 -9.69 10.96
C HIS A 100 -19.87 -8.73 10.58
N LEU A 101 -19.60 -7.72 9.74
CA LEU A 101 -20.60 -6.77 9.23
C LEU A 101 -21.13 -7.15 7.85
N ILE A 102 -20.57 -8.19 7.20
CA ILE A 102 -21.05 -8.67 5.88
C ILE A 102 -22.55 -8.98 5.86
N PRO A 103 -23.17 -9.59 6.90
CA PRO A 103 -24.62 -9.81 6.90
C PRO A 103 -25.47 -8.52 6.84
N TYR A 104 -24.87 -7.36 7.12
CA TYR A 104 -25.51 -6.05 7.04
C TYR A 104 -25.16 -5.30 5.76
N LEU A 105 -24.42 -5.93 4.83
CA LEU A 105 -23.99 -5.33 3.58
C LEU A 105 -25.12 -4.64 2.80
N PRO A 106 -26.35 -5.21 2.68
CA PRO A 106 -27.43 -4.51 1.97
C PRO A 106 -27.67 -3.08 2.47
N HIS A 107 -27.67 -2.88 3.79
CA HIS A 107 -27.91 -1.58 4.40
C HIS A 107 -26.75 -0.60 4.15
N TYR A 108 -25.51 -1.08 4.25
CA TYR A 108 -24.34 -0.27 3.98
C TYR A 108 -24.22 0.08 2.50
N TRP A 109 -24.47 -0.88 1.61
CA TRP A 109 -24.37 -0.73 0.17
C TRP A 109 -25.36 0.31 -0.36
N GLU A 110 -26.61 0.26 0.09
CA GLU A 110 -27.59 1.33 -0.19
C GLU A 110 -27.10 2.69 0.31
N GLY A 111 -26.57 2.76 1.54
CA GLY A 111 -26.00 3.99 2.10
C GLY A 111 -24.80 4.53 1.30
N TRP A 112 -24.01 3.65 0.67
CA TRP A 112 -22.91 4.02 -0.22
C TRP A 112 -23.36 4.39 -1.64
N GLY A 113 -24.64 4.23 -1.98
CA GLY A 113 -25.24 4.60 -3.26
C GLY A 113 -25.67 3.42 -4.13
N GLY A 114 -25.35 2.17 -3.77
CA GLY A 114 -25.79 0.99 -4.51
C GLY A 114 -25.01 0.67 -5.79
N GLU A 115 -23.94 1.40 -6.11
CA GLU A 115 -23.09 1.10 -7.28
C GLU A 115 -21.61 0.86 -6.96
N ARG A 116 -21.24 0.88 -5.67
CA ARG A 116 -19.84 0.87 -5.23
C ARG A 116 -19.68 0.31 -3.84
N ILE A 117 -18.48 -0.20 -3.56
CA ILE A 117 -18.09 -0.70 -2.24
C ILE A 117 -16.70 -0.15 -1.89
N PRO A 118 -16.47 0.29 -0.65
CA PRO A 118 -15.20 0.89 -0.28
C PRO A 118 -14.11 -0.18 -0.07
N TYR A 119 -12.89 0.13 -0.51
CA TYR A 119 -11.71 -0.73 -0.43
C TYR A 119 -10.50 0.05 0.11
N VAL A 120 -9.66 -0.64 0.88
CA VAL A 120 -8.35 -0.12 1.33
C VAL A 120 -7.25 -1.01 0.84
N GLY A 121 -6.08 -0.42 0.62
CA GLY A 121 -4.90 -1.16 0.22
C GLY A 121 -3.86 -1.30 1.33
N GLU A 122 -2.90 -2.18 1.07
CA GLU A 122 -1.69 -2.39 1.87
C GLU A 122 -0.56 -2.73 0.90
N TRP A 123 0.63 -2.19 1.15
CA TRP A 123 1.85 -2.66 0.53
C TRP A 123 2.72 -3.40 1.55
N GLN A 124 3.43 -4.42 1.08
CA GLN A 124 4.39 -5.20 1.83
C GLN A 124 5.65 -5.36 0.98
N LEU A 125 6.78 -4.86 1.48
CA LEU A 125 8.10 -5.03 0.90
C LEU A 125 8.88 -6.03 1.73
N SER A 126 9.40 -7.10 1.12
CA SER A 126 10.35 -8.01 1.73
C SER A 126 11.62 -8.09 0.90
N TYR A 127 12.77 -8.14 1.54
CA TYR A 127 14.07 -8.27 0.87
C TYR A 127 15.09 -8.86 1.82
N GLU A 128 16.22 -9.30 1.27
CA GLU A 128 17.43 -9.56 2.04
C GLU A 128 18.47 -8.48 1.74
N GLU A 129 19.10 -7.93 2.77
CA GLU A 129 20.15 -6.90 2.69
C GLU A 129 21.50 -7.48 3.14
N GLU A 130 22.56 -7.15 2.42
CA GLU A 130 23.92 -7.57 2.74
C GLU A 130 24.51 -6.74 3.88
N ASN A 131 24.96 -7.41 4.94
CA ASN A 131 25.68 -6.83 6.07
C ASN A 131 26.98 -7.61 6.34
N THR A 132 27.74 -7.21 7.37
CA THR A 132 29.02 -7.84 7.71
C THR A 132 28.92 -9.32 8.12
N SER A 133 27.72 -9.79 8.48
CA SER A 133 27.44 -11.16 8.93
C SER A 133 26.78 -12.01 7.84
N GLY A 134 26.54 -11.45 6.65
CA GLY A 134 25.86 -12.10 5.53
C GLY A 134 24.56 -11.39 5.15
N TRP A 135 23.55 -12.16 4.75
CA TRP A 135 22.28 -11.62 4.30
C TRP A 135 21.23 -11.63 5.41
N GLU A 136 20.61 -10.50 5.66
CA GLU A 136 19.56 -10.32 6.66
C GLU A 136 18.21 -10.07 6.00
N LYS A 137 17.20 -10.86 6.35
CA LYS A 137 15.83 -10.68 5.85
C LYS A 137 15.14 -9.54 6.58
N LYS A 138 14.54 -8.63 5.82
CA LYS A 138 13.71 -7.52 6.30
C LYS A 138 12.33 -7.58 5.66
N GLU A 139 11.35 -7.06 6.40
CA GLU A 139 9.98 -6.91 5.95
C GLU A 139 9.42 -5.60 6.49
N ILE A 140 8.78 -4.83 5.61
CA ILE A 140 8.18 -3.53 5.91
C ILE A 140 6.80 -3.51 5.27
N THR A 141 5.82 -2.93 5.97
CA THR A 141 4.45 -2.79 5.47
C THR A 141 3.97 -1.36 5.65
N GLY A 142 2.99 -0.98 4.82
CA GLY A 142 2.32 0.31 4.95
C GLY A 142 0.89 0.26 4.40
N ALA A 143 0.04 1.11 4.95
CA ALA A 143 -1.35 1.25 4.51
C ALA A 143 -1.43 2.09 3.22
N ILE A 144 -2.37 1.73 2.35
CA ILE A 144 -2.73 2.53 1.18
C ILE A 144 -4.17 3.01 1.37
N ASN A 145 -4.31 4.29 1.69
CA ASN A 145 -5.58 4.97 1.97
C ASN A 145 -5.53 6.41 1.42
N PRO A 146 -6.62 7.18 1.48
CA PRO A 146 -6.62 8.57 1.00
C PRO A 146 -5.56 9.49 1.61
N ALA A 147 -5.13 9.24 2.85
CA ALA A 147 -4.07 10.04 3.50
C ALA A 147 -2.65 9.72 2.98
N CYS A 148 -2.47 8.55 2.37
CA CYS A 148 -1.21 8.08 1.81
C CYS A 148 -0.90 8.77 0.46
N MET A 149 -1.89 8.97 -0.40
CA MET A 149 -1.68 9.55 -1.74
C MET A 149 -2.04 11.04 -1.80
N LYS A 150 -1.35 11.79 -2.68
CA LYS A 150 -1.71 13.19 -2.98
C LYS A 150 -2.52 13.27 -4.27
N GLY A 151 -3.48 14.20 -4.32
CA GLY A 151 -4.23 14.50 -5.54
C GLY A 151 -5.19 13.39 -5.98
N VAL A 152 -5.68 12.57 -5.05
CA VAL A 152 -6.71 11.56 -5.35
C VAL A 152 -7.99 12.28 -5.82
N PRO A 153 -8.57 11.90 -6.96
CA PRO A 153 -9.84 12.46 -7.42
C PRO A 153 -10.96 12.25 -6.39
N ASP A 154 -11.77 13.29 -6.13
CA ASP A 154 -12.85 13.25 -5.14
C ASP A 154 -13.85 12.10 -5.39
N GLU A 155 -14.10 11.75 -6.66
CA GLU A 155 -14.99 10.64 -7.04
C GLU A 155 -14.48 9.25 -6.61
N LEU A 156 -13.20 9.13 -6.27
CA LEU A 156 -12.58 7.90 -5.77
C LEU A 156 -12.47 7.88 -4.25
N LEU A 157 -12.71 9.01 -3.57
CA LEU A 157 -12.59 9.13 -2.12
C LEU A 157 -13.84 8.58 -1.41
N ALA A 158 -13.66 7.51 -0.64
CA ALA A 158 -14.74 6.89 0.11
C ALA A 158 -14.78 7.35 1.58
N ASP A 159 -15.79 8.16 1.89
CA ASP A 159 -16.29 8.36 3.26
C ASP A 159 -17.16 7.17 3.68
N ALA A 160 -16.51 6.01 3.82
CA ALA A 160 -17.18 4.74 4.08
C ALA A 160 -17.86 4.69 5.46
N ASP A 161 -17.38 5.49 6.42
CA ASP A 161 -17.84 5.56 7.80
C ASP A 161 -18.82 6.73 8.04
N PHE A 162 -19.16 7.50 6.99
CA PHE A 162 -20.07 8.66 7.05
C PHE A 162 -19.65 9.72 8.09
N ASN A 163 -18.36 9.95 8.26
CA ASN A 163 -17.81 10.86 9.27
C ASN A 163 -17.23 12.15 8.68
N GLY A 164 -17.33 12.34 7.36
CA GLY A 164 -16.81 13.50 6.64
C GLY A 164 -15.32 13.42 6.31
N SER A 165 -14.66 12.29 6.56
CA SER A 165 -13.23 12.08 6.29
C SER A 165 -13.01 10.77 5.52
N PRO A 166 -12.63 10.84 4.23
CA PRO A 166 -12.38 9.64 3.42
C PRO A 166 -11.31 8.73 4.04
N ALA A 167 -11.67 7.48 4.28
CA ALA A 167 -10.80 6.46 4.88
C ALA A 167 -10.42 5.34 3.88
N ALA A 168 -11.13 5.26 2.76
CA ALA A 168 -11.01 4.21 1.77
C ALA A 168 -11.18 4.78 0.36
N PHE A 169 -11.16 3.88 -0.64
CA PHE A 169 -11.39 4.21 -2.03
C PHE A 169 -12.64 3.51 -2.57
N TRP A 170 -13.41 4.17 -3.43
CA TRP A 170 -14.57 3.55 -4.05
C TRP A 170 -14.15 2.54 -5.12
N ASN A 171 -14.59 1.29 -4.97
CA ASN A 171 -14.56 0.28 -6.01
C ASN A 171 -15.92 0.28 -6.74
N TYR A 172 -15.91 0.61 -8.03
CA TYR A 172 -17.09 0.66 -8.90
C TYR A 172 -17.28 -0.62 -9.74
N GLU A 173 -16.40 -1.63 -9.60
CA GLU A 173 -16.54 -2.93 -10.27
C GLU A 173 -17.60 -3.79 -9.54
N VAL A 174 -18.82 -3.27 -9.40
CA VAL A 174 -19.96 -3.91 -8.72
C VAL A 174 -20.99 -4.30 -9.77
N PHE A 175 -21.38 -5.57 -9.77
CA PHE A 175 -22.31 -6.15 -10.74
C PHE A 175 -23.45 -6.89 -10.04
N SER A 176 -24.67 -6.74 -10.52
CA SER A 176 -25.79 -7.58 -10.07
C SER A 176 -25.68 -8.99 -10.64
N ARG A 177 -26.03 -10.00 -9.83
CA ARG A 177 -26.16 -11.41 -10.25
C ARG A 177 -27.54 -11.72 -10.78
#